data_AF-A0A235HLU3-F1
#
_entry.id   AF-A0A235HLU3-F1
#
_cell.length_a   1.000
_cell.length_b   1.000
_cell.length_c   1.000
_cell.angle_alpha   90.00
_cell.angle_beta   90.00
_cell.angle_gamma   90.00
#
_symmetry.space_group_name_H-M   'P 1'
#
loop_
_entity.id
_entity.type
_entity.pdbx_description
1 polymer ?
#
loop_
_entity_poly.entity_id
_entity_poly.type
_entity_poly.pdbx_seq_one_letter_code
_entity_poly.pdbx_strand_id
1 'polypeptide(L)'
;LIEAAGVVDNLIKMCPNWTQNEIEDYPATVHSDQVQILPTSEGQVRPMTKLEPQQQQEVWQQAVELAGGKVPTGRIVKDVVQRIMERTKIPNTYQIGEVCQILVKDNSELRGKGGCWGIVSAVNEFSCTLRAWDGEYTVGLQHLKSFNYLPQECEQMQVICDRISRVYSSGLEESVQKFLEMLGKLNRAYLTDLEEKVLSLLELEVIP
;
A
#
# COMPACT_ATOMS: atom_id res chain seq x y z
N LEU A 1 13.13 5.53 -17.08
CA LEU A 1 13.95 4.31 -16.84
C LEU A 1 13.77 3.75 -15.44
N ILE A 2 14.02 4.51 -14.35
CA ILE A 2 13.92 3.99 -12.96
C ILE A 2 12.49 3.54 -12.60
N GLU A 3 11.47 4.32 -12.96
CA GLU A 3 10.07 3.99 -12.65
C GLU A 3 9.54 2.78 -13.44
N ALA A 4 10.01 2.59 -14.68
CA ALA A 4 9.64 1.45 -15.52
C ALA A 4 10.23 0.13 -15.01
N ALA A 5 11.44 0.17 -14.46
CA ALA A 5 12.08 -0.98 -13.81
C ALA A 5 11.31 -1.41 -12.56
N GLY A 6 10.84 -0.44 -11.75
CA GLY A 6 10.00 -0.72 -10.57
C GLY A 6 8.71 -1.46 -10.89
N VAL A 7 8.07 -1.15 -12.04
CA VAL A 7 6.88 -1.89 -12.50
C VAL A 7 7.22 -3.34 -12.85
N VAL A 8 8.32 -3.57 -13.56
CA VAL A 8 8.75 -4.94 -13.94
C VAL A 8 9.09 -5.76 -12.71
N ASP A 9 9.84 -5.19 -11.76
CA ASP A 9 10.19 -5.85 -10.48
C ASP A 9 8.94 -6.22 -9.68
N ASN A 10 7.93 -5.36 -9.69
CA ASN A 10 6.66 -5.61 -9.05
C ASN A 10 5.84 -6.72 -9.76
N LEU A 11 5.88 -6.79 -11.09
CA LEU A 11 5.25 -7.88 -11.85
C LEU A 11 5.96 -9.22 -11.65
N ILE A 12 7.28 -9.21 -11.48
CA ILE A 12 8.08 -10.42 -11.17
C ILE A 12 7.67 -11.01 -9.80
N LYS A 13 7.35 -10.15 -8.81
CA LYS A 13 6.88 -10.58 -7.47
C LYS A 13 5.47 -11.18 -7.47
N MET A 14 4.74 -11.08 -8.57
CA MET A 14 3.39 -11.62 -8.72
C MET A 14 3.48 -13.13 -8.98
N CYS A 15 2.93 -13.98 -8.10
CA CYS A 15 2.73 -15.41 -8.41
C CYS A 15 1.36 -15.61 -9.05
N PRO A 16 1.26 -16.14 -10.29
CA PRO A 16 0.04 -16.86 -10.65
C PRO A 16 0.29 -18.19 -11.39
N ASN A 17 -0.40 -19.22 -10.91
CA ASN A 17 -0.84 -20.37 -11.69
C ASN A 17 -1.61 -19.88 -12.94
N TRP A 18 -1.10 -20.08 -14.16
CA TRP A 18 -1.90 -20.65 -15.26
C TRP A 18 -1.12 -20.95 -16.55
N THR A 19 -1.66 -21.95 -17.24
CA THR A 19 -1.10 -22.82 -18.26
C THR A 19 -1.17 -22.27 -19.69
N GLN A 20 -0.11 -22.49 -20.45
CA GLN A 20 -0.11 -22.36 -21.91
C GLN A 20 -0.65 -23.66 -22.52
N ASN A 21 -1.73 -23.57 -23.32
CA ASN A 21 -2.15 -24.67 -24.18
C ASN A 21 -1.23 -24.70 -25.40
N GLU A 22 -0.39 -25.72 -25.50
CA GLU A 22 0.14 -26.19 -26.78
C GLU A 22 -0.40 -27.61 -27.01
N ILE A 23 -1.16 -27.78 -28.09
CA ILE A 23 -1.52 -29.08 -28.63
C ILE A 23 -0.36 -29.48 -29.54
N GLU A 24 0.42 -30.50 -29.16
CA GLU A 24 0.64 -31.71 -29.96
C GLU A 24 1.61 -32.72 -29.32
N ASP A 25 1.10 -33.96 -29.22
CA ASP A 25 1.75 -35.27 -29.29
C ASP A 25 2.61 -35.90 -28.16
N TYR A 26 2.02 -36.97 -27.61
CA TYR A 26 2.57 -38.18 -26.94
C TYR A 26 3.16 -38.13 -25.51
N PRO A 27 3.06 -39.24 -24.73
CA PRO A 27 3.06 -39.22 -23.28
C PRO A 27 4.41 -39.62 -22.68
N ALA A 28 4.97 -38.79 -21.79
CA ALA A 28 5.84 -39.24 -20.70
C ALA A 28 5.99 -38.12 -19.65
N THR A 29 5.81 -38.51 -18.39
CA THR A 29 5.93 -37.76 -17.13
C THR A 29 7.10 -36.78 -17.01
N VAL A 30 6.87 -35.50 -16.70
CA VAL A 30 7.82 -34.65 -15.94
C VAL A 30 7.14 -33.42 -15.28
N HIS A 31 7.74 -32.97 -14.19
CA HIS A 31 7.33 -31.91 -13.26
C HIS A 31 7.14 -30.50 -13.86
N SER A 32 6.34 -29.71 -13.12
CA SER A 32 6.06 -28.26 -13.14
C SER A 32 7.11 -27.32 -13.75
N ASP A 33 6.68 -26.42 -14.64
CA ASP A 33 7.21 -25.06 -14.78
C ASP A 33 6.13 -24.15 -15.41
N GLN A 34 5.60 -23.22 -14.61
CA GLN A 34 4.62 -22.21 -15.05
C GLN A 34 5.36 -20.99 -15.58
N VAL A 35 5.24 -20.69 -16.87
CA VAL A 35 5.96 -19.58 -17.49
C VAL A 35 5.26 -18.24 -17.18
N GLN A 36 5.91 -17.40 -16.38
CA GLN A 36 5.45 -16.05 -16.06
C GLN A 36 5.61 -15.11 -17.27
N ILE A 37 4.51 -14.55 -17.78
CA ILE A 37 4.52 -13.63 -18.93
C ILE A 37 4.95 -12.24 -18.47
N LEU A 38 6.17 -11.82 -18.81
CA LEU A 38 6.75 -10.55 -18.42
C LEU A 38 6.69 -9.49 -19.54
N PRO A 39 6.72 -8.19 -19.20
CA PRO A 39 6.84 -7.12 -20.19
C PRO A 39 8.15 -7.22 -20.98
N THR A 40 8.08 -6.99 -22.28
CA THR A 40 9.21 -7.00 -23.21
C THR A 40 9.59 -5.61 -23.71
N SER A 41 8.79 -4.59 -23.43
CA SER A 41 8.99 -3.21 -23.90
C SER A 41 8.57 -2.16 -22.89
N GLU A 42 9.31 -1.05 -22.82
CA GLU A 42 8.97 0.13 -22.01
C GLU A 42 7.56 0.67 -22.32
N GLY A 43 7.12 0.56 -23.58
CA GLY A 43 5.79 1.00 -23.99
C GLY A 43 4.63 0.26 -23.32
N GLN A 44 4.88 -0.92 -22.76
CA GLN A 44 3.89 -1.71 -22.01
C GLN A 44 3.79 -1.27 -20.55
N VAL A 45 4.91 -0.93 -19.92
CA VAL A 45 4.95 -0.57 -18.49
C VAL A 45 4.71 0.92 -18.24
N ARG A 46 5.03 1.79 -19.21
CA ARG A 46 4.86 3.24 -19.08
C ARG A 46 3.43 3.66 -18.65
N PRO A 47 2.34 3.12 -19.22
CA PRO A 47 0.98 3.45 -18.80
C PRO A 47 0.66 3.08 -17.34
N MET A 48 1.43 2.15 -16.76
CA MET A 48 1.19 1.58 -15.43
C MET A 48 2.04 2.24 -14.34
N THR A 49 3.03 3.06 -14.70
CA THR A 49 3.95 3.74 -13.77
C THR A 49 3.25 4.59 -12.70
N LYS A 50 2.04 5.08 -13.00
CA LYS A 50 1.24 5.90 -12.08
C LYS A 50 0.30 5.08 -11.18
N LEU A 51 0.28 3.75 -11.35
CA LEU A 51 -0.59 2.85 -10.62
C LEU A 51 0.17 2.25 -9.43
N GLU A 52 -0.56 1.90 -8.38
CA GLU A 52 0.01 1.19 -7.24
C GLU A 52 0.48 -0.22 -7.63
N PRO A 53 1.43 -0.82 -6.91
CA PRO A 53 1.98 -2.14 -7.23
C PRO A 53 0.92 -3.24 -7.48
N GLN A 54 -0.12 -3.32 -6.67
CA GLN A 54 -1.21 -4.28 -6.90
C GLN A 54 -2.08 -3.96 -8.14
N GLN A 55 -2.25 -2.68 -8.48
CA GLN A 55 -3.01 -2.27 -9.66
C GLN A 55 -2.21 -2.51 -10.94
N GLN A 56 -0.89 -2.32 -10.89
CA GLN A 56 0.00 -2.73 -11.97
C GLN A 56 -0.14 -4.23 -12.23
N GLN A 57 -0.13 -5.04 -11.17
CA GLN A 57 -0.34 -6.48 -11.22
C GLN A 57 -1.70 -6.85 -11.84
N GLU A 58 -2.80 -6.26 -11.36
CA GLU A 58 -4.16 -6.51 -11.88
C GLU A 58 -4.31 -6.09 -13.36
N VAL A 59 -3.81 -4.90 -13.73
CA VAL A 59 -3.82 -4.40 -15.11
C VAL A 59 -3.05 -5.34 -16.03
N TRP A 60 -1.89 -5.82 -15.59
CA TRP A 60 -1.08 -6.73 -16.38
C TRP A 60 -1.80 -8.04 -16.62
N GLN A 61 -2.40 -8.61 -15.57
CA GLN A 61 -3.14 -9.86 -15.67
C GLN A 61 -4.34 -9.75 -16.62
N GLN A 62 -5.14 -8.68 -16.50
CA GLN A 62 -6.26 -8.44 -17.42
C GLN A 62 -5.79 -8.17 -18.86
N ALA A 63 -4.66 -7.48 -19.04
CA ALA A 63 -4.10 -7.24 -20.37
C ALA A 63 -3.60 -8.55 -21.03
N VAL A 64 -2.98 -9.44 -20.27
CA VAL A 64 -2.54 -10.78 -20.73
C VAL A 64 -3.73 -11.65 -21.10
N GLU A 65 -4.80 -11.63 -20.30
CA GLU A 65 -6.05 -12.35 -20.60
C GLU A 65 -6.70 -11.86 -21.90
N LEU A 66 -6.79 -10.53 -22.08
CA LEU A 66 -7.29 -9.92 -23.32
C LEU A 66 -6.41 -10.16 -24.53
N ALA A 67 -5.10 -10.40 -24.31
CA ALA A 67 -4.16 -10.81 -25.36
C ALA A 67 -4.20 -12.33 -25.63
N GLY A 68 -5.08 -13.08 -24.97
CA GLY A 68 -5.23 -14.52 -25.16
C GLY A 68 -4.07 -15.34 -24.57
N GLY A 69 -3.52 -14.91 -23.44
CA GLY A 69 -2.38 -15.59 -22.79
C GLY A 69 -1.05 -15.31 -23.47
N LYS A 70 -0.93 -14.20 -24.21
CA LYS A 70 0.31 -13.73 -24.85
C LYS A 70 0.75 -12.40 -24.24
N VAL A 71 2.02 -12.01 -24.50
CA VAL A 71 2.54 -10.71 -24.08
C VAL A 71 1.66 -9.60 -24.68
N PRO A 72 0.99 -8.76 -23.86
CA PRO A 72 0.08 -7.75 -24.36
C PRO A 72 0.83 -6.61 -25.04
N THR A 73 0.20 -5.97 -26.03
CA THR A 73 0.75 -4.75 -26.63
C THR A 73 0.53 -3.55 -25.72
N GLY A 74 1.37 -2.51 -25.81
CA GLY A 74 1.19 -1.29 -25.03
C GLY A 74 -0.16 -0.60 -25.23
N ARG A 75 -0.83 -0.83 -26.37
CA ARG A 75 -2.21 -0.36 -26.61
C ARG A 75 -3.22 -1.11 -25.74
N ILE A 76 -3.15 -2.44 -25.70
CA ILE A 76 -4.03 -3.26 -24.84
C ILE A 76 -3.85 -2.86 -23.37
N VAL A 77 -2.59 -2.72 -22.93
CA VAL A 77 -2.31 -2.29 -21.55
C VAL A 77 -2.91 -0.91 -21.28
N LYS A 78 -2.71 0.05 -22.18
CA LYS A 78 -3.30 1.40 -22.05
C LYS A 78 -4.84 1.37 -21.98
N ASP A 79 -5.48 0.55 -22.81
CA ASP A 79 -6.95 0.43 -22.84
C ASP A 79 -7.50 -0.23 -21.57
N VAL A 80 -6.75 -1.16 -20.97
CA VAL A 80 -7.09 -1.79 -19.68
C VAL A 80 -6.91 -0.80 -18.53
N VAL A 81 -5.78 -0.09 -18.49
CA VAL A 81 -5.56 1.02 -17.54
C VAL A 81 -6.71 2.01 -17.62
N GLN A 82 -7.05 2.45 -18.84
CA GLN A 82 -8.14 3.40 -19.06
C GLN A 82 -9.50 2.83 -18.64
N ARG A 83 -9.82 1.56 -18.94
CA ARG A 83 -11.07 0.93 -18.51
C ARG A 83 -11.17 0.78 -16.99
N ILE A 84 -10.08 0.44 -16.32
CA ILE A 84 -10.03 0.39 -14.85
C ILE A 84 -10.26 1.81 -14.29
N MET A 85 -9.55 2.82 -14.81
CA MET A 85 -9.73 4.23 -14.43
C MET A 85 -11.17 4.72 -14.63
N GLU A 86 -11.81 4.38 -15.75
CA GLU A 86 -13.20 4.76 -16.05
C GLU A 86 -14.22 4.01 -15.19
N ARG A 87 -13.91 2.78 -14.77
CA ARG A 87 -14.77 1.98 -13.87
C ARG A 87 -14.66 2.46 -12.42
N THR A 88 -13.49 2.94 -11.99
CA THR A 88 -13.26 3.50 -10.65
C THR A 88 -13.53 5.01 -10.57
N LYS A 89 -14.59 5.49 -11.23
CA LYS A 89 -15.14 6.87 -11.09
C LYS A 89 -15.66 7.23 -9.69
N ILE A 90 -15.28 6.50 -8.62
CA ILE A 90 -15.52 6.95 -7.25
C ILE A 90 -14.33 7.86 -6.93
N PRO A 91 -14.52 9.19 -6.94
CA PRO A 91 -13.45 10.10 -6.57
C PRO A 91 -12.96 9.74 -5.18
N ASN A 92 -11.66 9.88 -4.95
CA ASN A 92 -11.10 9.72 -3.62
C ASN A 92 -11.89 10.62 -2.63
N THR A 93 -12.63 9.98 -1.71
CA THR A 93 -13.50 10.68 -0.76
C THR A 93 -12.77 11.10 0.51
N TYR A 94 -11.52 10.66 0.69
CA TYR A 94 -10.73 10.97 1.87
C TYR A 94 -10.34 12.45 1.88
N GLN A 95 -10.25 13.01 3.09
CA GLN A 95 -9.93 14.41 3.31
C GLN A 95 -8.61 14.57 4.05
N ILE A 96 -7.88 15.66 3.78
CA ILE A 96 -6.69 16.01 4.55
C ILE A 96 -7.08 16.16 6.03
N GLY A 97 -6.30 15.56 6.93
CA GLY A 97 -6.57 15.51 8.36
C GLY A 97 -7.47 14.37 8.81
N GLU A 98 -8.05 13.60 7.89
CA GLU A 98 -8.85 12.42 8.22
C GLU A 98 -7.98 11.30 8.80
N VAL A 99 -8.51 10.60 9.81
CA VAL A 99 -7.81 9.47 10.47
C VAL A 99 -8.28 8.16 9.86
N CYS A 100 -7.32 7.38 9.35
CA CYS A 100 -7.56 6.13 8.65
C CYS A 100 -6.74 4.99 9.27
N GLN A 101 -7.26 3.77 9.16
CA GLN A 101 -6.54 2.54 9.47
C GLN A 101 -5.94 1.93 8.21
N ILE A 102 -4.69 1.48 8.31
CA ILE A 102 -3.98 0.72 7.27
C ILE A 102 -4.38 -0.76 7.34
N LEU A 103 -4.89 -1.27 6.23
CA LEU A 103 -5.20 -2.68 6.01
C LEU A 103 -4.07 -3.31 5.19
N VAL A 104 -3.54 -4.45 5.63
CA VAL A 104 -2.40 -5.14 4.97
C VAL A 104 -2.86 -6.18 3.96
N LYS A 105 -4.17 -6.30 3.71
CA LYS A 105 -4.72 -7.40 2.93
C LYS A 105 -4.01 -7.52 1.57
N ASP A 106 -3.24 -8.58 1.42
CA ASP A 106 -2.49 -8.93 0.21
C ASP A 106 -1.40 -7.92 -0.23
N ASN A 107 -0.99 -6.97 0.63
CA ASN A 107 0.09 -6.01 0.32
C ASN A 107 1.36 -6.27 1.13
N SER A 108 2.38 -6.85 0.46
CA SER A 108 3.67 -7.16 1.07
C SER A 108 4.51 -5.92 1.46
N GLU A 109 4.24 -4.75 0.88
CA GLU A 109 4.95 -3.50 1.18
C GLU A 109 4.47 -2.87 2.50
N LEU A 110 3.25 -3.20 2.94
CA LEU A 110 2.67 -2.75 4.22
C LEU A 110 2.94 -3.72 5.37
N ARG A 111 3.87 -4.67 5.20
CA ARG A 111 4.14 -5.71 6.21
C ARG A 111 4.56 -5.07 7.54
N GLY A 112 3.85 -5.42 8.61
CA GLY A 112 4.05 -4.84 9.95
C GLY A 112 3.23 -3.59 10.23
N LYS A 113 2.58 -2.98 9.23
CA LYS A 113 1.72 -1.79 9.36
C LYS A 113 0.23 -2.12 9.51
N GLY A 114 -0.09 -3.40 9.59
CA GLY A 114 -1.46 -3.87 9.74
C GLY A 114 -2.08 -3.38 11.04
N GLY A 115 -3.21 -2.70 10.90
CA GLY A 115 -3.95 -2.13 12.01
C GLY A 115 -3.40 -0.80 12.52
N CYS A 116 -2.26 -0.31 11.99
CA CYS A 116 -1.77 1.03 12.33
C CYS A 116 -2.74 2.09 11.81
N TRP A 117 -2.92 3.15 12.58
CA TRP A 117 -3.62 4.34 12.11
C TRP A 117 -2.64 5.38 11.57
N GLY A 118 -3.15 6.26 10.74
CA GLY A 118 -2.42 7.42 10.22
C GLY A 118 -3.38 8.54 9.81
N ILE A 119 -2.83 9.74 9.70
CA ILE A 119 -3.57 10.96 9.35
C ILE A 119 -3.27 11.28 7.89
N VAL A 120 -4.31 11.51 7.09
CA VAL A 120 -4.17 11.86 5.68
C VAL A 120 -3.42 13.20 5.56
N SER A 121 -2.19 13.17 5.04
CA SER A 121 -1.37 14.35 4.76
C SER A 121 -1.45 14.78 3.30
N ALA A 122 -1.72 13.86 2.38
CA ALA A 122 -2.01 14.16 0.98
C ALA A 122 -3.07 13.20 0.40
N VAL A 123 -3.93 13.75 -0.46
CA VAL A 123 -4.98 13.02 -1.18
C VAL A 123 -4.55 12.91 -2.64
N ASN A 124 -4.23 11.70 -3.09
CA ASN A 124 -3.92 11.40 -4.48
C ASN A 124 -5.15 10.80 -5.18
N GLU A 125 -5.08 10.61 -6.50
CA GLU A 125 -6.22 10.11 -7.28
C GLU A 125 -6.68 8.71 -6.83
N PHE A 126 -5.74 7.83 -6.46
CA PHE A 126 -6.01 6.42 -6.08
C PHE A 126 -5.31 5.97 -4.80
N SER A 127 -4.74 6.90 -4.04
CA SER A 127 -4.05 6.63 -2.79
C SER A 127 -4.14 7.85 -1.88
N CYS A 128 -3.83 7.65 -0.60
CA CYS A 128 -3.55 8.75 0.30
C CYS A 128 -2.14 8.58 0.86
N THR A 129 -1.45 9.70 1.06
CA THR A 129 -0.27 9.72 1.91
C THR A 129 -0.76 9.91 3.34
N LEU A 130 -0.39 8.97 4.21
CA LEU A 130 -0.69 8.99 5.62
C LEU A 130 0.56 9.34 6.42
N ARG A 131 0.44 10.26 7.37
CA ARG A 131 1.39 10.43 8.46
C ARG A 131 1.02 9.46 9.58
N ALA A 132 1.84 8.44 9.78
CA ALA A 132 1.74 7.51 10.89
C ALA A 132 2.77 7.86 11.98
N TRP A 133 2.75 7.09 13.07
CA TRP A 133 3.58 7.32 14.24
C TRP A 133 5.10 7.30 13.95
N ASP A 134 5.55 6.54 12.94
CA ASP A 134 6.97 6.37 12.60
C ASP A 134 7.37 6.88 11.21
N GLY A 135 6.47 7.56 10.50
CA GLY A 135 6.78 8.12 9.19
C GLY A 135 5.57 8.30 8.28
N GLU A 136 5.84 8.66 7.03
CA GLU A 136 4.80 8.81 6.01
C GLU A 136 4.75 7.61 5.07
N TYR A 137 3.53 7.21 4.70
CA TYR A 137 3.27 6.06 3.84
C TYR A 137 2.23 6.40 2.78
N THR A 138 2.49 6.07 1.53
CA THR A 138 1.48 6.13 0.48
C THR A 138 0.73 4.81 0.44
N VAL A 139 -0.59 4.88 0.60
CA VAL A 139 -1.45 3.70 0.75
C VAL A 139 -2.63 3.81 -0.21
N GLY A 140 -2.82 2.79 -1.04
CA GLY A 140 -3.96 2.71 -1.96
C GLY A 140 -5.31 2.68 -1.23
N LEU A 141 -6.36 3.25 -1.84
CA LEU A 141 -7.68 3.43 -1.20
C LEU A 141 -8.30 2.12 -0.67
N GLN A 142 -8.04 1.00 -1.35
CA GLN A 142 -8.51 -0.33 -0.96
C GLN A 142 -7.87 -0.86 0.33
N HIS A 143 -6.73 -0.29 0.71
CA HIS A 143 -5.99 -0.61 1.94
C HIS A 143 -6.22 0.42 3.04
N LEU A 144 -7.18 1.31 2.85
CA LEU A 144 -7.57 2.32 3.82
C LEU A 144 -8.97 2.06 4.33
N LYS A 145 -9.14 2.24 5.64
CA LYS A 145 -10.44 2.26 6.29
C LYS A 145 -10.55 3.51 7.15
N SER A 146 -11.43 4.44 6.79
CA SER A 146 -11.74 5.58 7.64
C SER A 146 -12.28 5.14 9.00
N PHE A 147 -11.84 5.80 10.07
CA PHE A 147 -12.46 5.66 11.38
C PHE A 147 -13.78 6.43 11.48
N ASN A 148 -14.05 7.36 10.55
CA ASN A 148 -15.19 8.29 10.59
C ASN A 148 -15.24 9.10 11.89
N TYR A 149 -14.06 9.48 12.40
CA TYR A 149 -13.93 10.35 13.57
C TYR A 149 -14.50 11.74 13.29
N LEU A 150 -15.07 12.33 14.34
CA LEU A 150 -15.50 13.71 14.33
C LEU A 150 -14.27 14.65 14.26
N PRO A 151 -14.43 15.90 13.82
CA PRO A 151 -13.31 16.84 13.73
C PRO A 151 -12.49 16.96 15.03
N GLN A 152 -13.15 16.99 16.19
CA GLN A 152 -12.50 17.04 17.49
C GLN A 152 -11.67 15.78 17.79
N GLU A 153 -12.14 14.61 17.38
CA GLU A 153 -11.40 13.35 17.54
C GLU A 153 -10.20 13.29 16.59
N CYS A 154 -10.32 13.82 15.36
CA CYS A 154 -9.20 13.98 14.44
C CYS A 154 -8.12 14.92 15.01
N GLU A 155 -8.53 16.04 15.62
CA GLU A 155 -7.61 16.97 16.31
C GLU A 155 -6.88 16.28 17.47
N GLN A 156 -7.59 15.47 18.27
CA GLN A 156 -6.97 14.69 19.34
C GLN A 156 -5.94 13.69 18.80
N MET A 157 -6.28 12.98 17.72
CA MET A 157 -5.36 12.06 17.07
C MET A 157 -4.15 12.77 16.47
N GLN A 158 -4.31 13.99 15.96
CA GLN A 158 -3.21 14.82 15.50
C GLN A 158 -2.27 15.18 16.65
N VAL A 159 -2.79 15.60 17.80
CA VAL A 159 -1.97 15.87 19.00
C VAL A 159 -1.20 14.62 19.42
N ILE A 160 -1.85 13.46 19.44
CA ILE A 160 -1.20 12.19 19.79
C ILE A 160 -0.09 11.85 18.77
N CYS A 161 -0.35 12.02 17.47
CA CYS A 161 0.62 11.78 16.41
C CYS A 161 1.85 12.67 16.57
N ASP A 162 1.66 13.98 16.75
CA ASP A 162 2.73 14.96 16.91
C ASP A 162 3.56 14.73 18.18
N ARG A 163 2.95 14.18 19.23
CA ARG A 163 3.66 13.76 20.45
C ARG A 163 4.51 12.52 20.22
N ILE A 164 3.94 11.49 19.62
CA ILE A 164 4.68 10.25 19.34
C ILE A 164 5.84 10.52 18.39
N SER A 165 5.63 11.30 17.32
CA SER A 165 6.67 11.62 16.35
C SER A 165 7.81 12.47 16.92
N ARG A 166 7.57 13.25 17.99
CA ARG A 166 8.64 13.98 18.70
C ARG A 166 9.54 13.05 19.53
N VAL A 167 8.96 12.00 20.10
CA VAL A 167 9.71 10.99 20.86
C VAL A 167 10.43 10.05 19.91
N TYR A 168 9.78 9.66 18.80
CA TYR A 168 10.29 8.65 17.88
C TYR A 168 11.64 9.07 17.27
N SER A 169 12.67 8.26 17.53
CA SER A 169 13.97 8.36 16.87
C SER A 169 14.55 6.95 16.63
N SER A 170 15.43 6.82 15.65
CA SER A 170 16.06 5.53 15.28
C SER A 170 17.00 4.96 16.35
N GLY A 171 17.33 5.73 17.38
CA GLY A 171 18.21 5.34 18.49
C GLY A 171 17.50 4.91 19.78
N LEU A 172 16.15 4.85 19.79
CA LEU A 172 15.39 4.45 20.98
C LEU A 172 15.55 2.96 21.31
N GLU A 173 15.46 2.63 22.59
CA GLU A 173 15.35 1.24 23.05
C GLU A 173 14.15 0.52 22.42
N GLU A 174 14.31 -0.78 22.17
CA GLU A 174 13.26 -1.60 21.54
C GLU A 174 11.95 -1.59 22.35
N SER A 175 12.04 -1.55 23.68
CA SER A 175 10.89 -1.44 24.60
C SER A 175 10.05 -0.19 24.32
N VAL A 176 10.72 0.96 24.14
CA VAL A 176 10.08 2.24 23.80
C VAL A 176 9.48 2.19 22.41
N GLN A 177 10.20 1.64 21.43
CA GLN A 177 9.68 1.49 20.06
C GLN A 177 8.40 0.63 20.04
N LYS A 178 8.36 -0.47 20.80
CA LYS A 178 7.18 -1.33 20.90
C LYS A 178 6.00 -0.63 21.58
N PHE A 179 6.28 0.22 22.58
CA PHE A 179 5.25 1.05 23.20
C PHE A 179 4.66 2.05 22.20
N LEU A 180 5.50 2.76 21.42
CA LEU A 180 5.04 3.70 20.40
C LEU A 180 4.28 2.98 19.26
N GLU A 181 4.73 1.79 18.85
CA GLU A 181 4.03 0.95 17.87
C GLU A 181 2.62 0.56 18.36
N MET A 182 2.49 0.23 19.65
CA MET A 182 1.20 -0.07 20.27
C MET A 182 0.27 1.16 20.24
N LEU A 183 0.78 2.36 20.56
CA LEU A 183 0.01 3.60 20.45
C LEU A 183 -0.41 3.87 19.00
N GLY A 184 0.45 3.57 18.04
CA GLY A 184 0.19 3.64 16.61
C GLY A 184 -0.87 2.66 16.08
N LYS A 185 -1.35 1.71 16.91
CA LYS A 185 -2.41 0.73 16.57
C LYS A 185 -3.69 0.91 17.38
N LEU A 186 -3.83 2.02 18.10
CA LEU A 186 -5.05 2.35 18.83
C LEU A 186 -6.25 2.48 17.88
N ASN A 187 -7.41 2.04 18.35
CA ASN A 187 -8.70 2.18 17.66
C ASN A 187 -9.61 3.22 18.32
N ARG A 188 -9.05 4.05 19.21
CA ARG A 188 -9.74 5.10 19.97
C ARG A 188 -8.98 6.42 19.85
N ALA A 189 -9.71 7.52 19.93
CA ALA A 189 -9.19 8.88 19.75
C ALA A 189 -8.53 9.49 21.01
N TYR A 190 -8.17 8.67 22.02
CA TYR A 190 -7.64 9.15 23.29
C TYR A 190 -6.65 8.17 23.92
N LEU A 191 -5.70 8.69 24.70
CA LEU A 191 -4.81 7.92 25.57
C LEU A 191 -5.47 7.72 26.95
N THR A 192 -5.17 6.59 27.59
CA THR A 192 -5.49 6.38 29.01
C THR A 192 -4.53 7.17 29.88
N ASP A 193 -4.91 7.40 31.14
CA ASP A 193 -4.04 8.05 32.13
C ASP A 193 -2.65 7.43 32.24
N LEU A 194 -2.54 6.10 32.07
CA LEU A 194 -1.25 5.42 32.13
C LEU A 194 -0.42 5.67 30.87
N GLU A 195 -1.01 5.50 29.68
CA GLU A 195 -0.30 5.78 28.42
C GLU A 195 0.13 7.24 28.33
N GLU A 196 -0.71 8.16 28.79
CA GLU A 196 -0.43 9.59 28.87
C GLU A 196 0.78 9.88 29.77
N LYS A 197 0.84 9.26 30.96
CA LYS A 197 1.97 9.40 31.88
C LYS A 197 3.25 8.81 31.30
N VAL A 198 3.17 7.62 30.71
CA VAL A 198 4.34 6.97 30.10
C VAL A 198 4.86 7.79 28.93
N LEU A 199 3.98 8.25 28.03
CA LEU A 199 4.38 9.10 26.90
C LEU A 199 5.00 10.42 27.38
N SER A 200 4.42 11.06 28.39
CA SER A 200 4.97 12.30 28.98
C SER A 200 6.36 12.10 29.58
N LEU A 201 6.61 10.96 30.24
CA LEU A 201 7.94 10.64 30.75
C LEU A 201 8.94 10.44 29.61
N LEU A 202 8.55 9.75 28.55
CA LEU A 202 9.41 9.57 27.37
C LEU A 202 9.71 10.91 26.68
N GLU A 203 8.73 11.80 26.59
CA GLU A 203 8.91 13.16 26.05
C GLU A 203 9.95 13.94 26.87
N LEU A 204 9.98 13.81 28.21
CA LEU A 204 10.95 14.48 29.07
C LEU A 204 12.37 13.92 28.96
N GLU A 205 12.52 12.60 28.77
CA GLU A 205 13.84 11.96 28.71
C GLU A 205 14.49 12.10 27.33
N VAL A 206 13.70 12.18 26.26
CA VAL A 206 14.18 12.24 24.87
C VAL A 206 14.35 13.68 24.37
N ILE A 207 13.57 14.63 24.90
CA ILE A 207 13.63 16.05 24.53
C ILE A 207 14.37 16.82 25.64
N PRO A 208 15.64 17.22 25.43
CA PRO A 208 16.45 17.93 26.42
C PRO A 208 15.98 19.36 26.72
#